data_AF-A0A3D4WAT8-F1
#
_entry.id   AF-A0A3D4WAT8-F1
#
_cell.length_a   1.000
_cell.length_b   1.000
_cell.length_c   1.000
_cell.angle_alpha   90.00
_cell.angle_beta   90.00
_cell.angle_gamma   90.00
#
_symmetry.space_group_name_H-M   'P 1'
#
loop_
_entity.id
_entity.type
_entity.pdbx_description
1 polymer ?
#
loop_
_entity_poly.entity_id
_entity_poly.type
_entity_poly.pdbx_seq_one_letter_code
_entity_poly.pdbx_strand_id
1 'polypeptide(L)' 'MNNNHIIGVFDDEDTLMEAVHEVKKNGFEIGEIYTPYPVHEVIEAMGKKSRFTLAAF' A
#
# COMPACT_ATOMS: atom_id res chain seq x y z
N MET A 1 -15.56 -15.45 -12.05
CA MET A 1 -14.65 -15.78 -10.95
C MET A 1 -14.92 -14.79 -9.84
N ASN A 2 -15.49 -15.22 -8.71
CA ASN A 2 -15.70 -14.32 -7.56
C ASN A 2 -14.40 -14.28 -6.77
N ASN A 3 -13.54 -13.31 -7.08
CA ASN A 3 -12.39 -13.03 -6.22
C ASN A 3 -12.89 -12.26 -5.00
N ASN A 4 -12.81 -12.91 -3.85
CA ASN A 4 -13.16 -12.28 -2.58
C ASN A 4 -11.98 -11.39 -2.15
N HIS A 5 -12.18 -10.08 -2.17
CA HIS A 5 -11.18 -9.11 -1.72
C HIS A 5 -11.54 -8.61 -0.33
N ILE A 6 -10.53 -8.50 0.54
CA ILE A 6 -10.66 -7.85 1.84
C ILE A 6 -10.27 -6.39 1.65
N ILE A 7 -11.15 -5.47 2.08
CA ILE A 7 -10.92 -4.02 1.99
C ILE A 7 -10.78 -3.49 3.42
N GLY A 8 -9.63 -2.91 3.73
CA GLY A 8 -9.40 -2.13 4.95
C GLY A 8 -9.51 -0.65 4.63
N VAL A 9 -10.22 0.11 5.47
CA VAL A 9 -10.31 1.56 5.37
C VAL A 9 -9.69 2.14 6.63
N PHE A 10 -8.77 3.08 6.46
CA PHE A 10 -7.99 3.68 7.53
C PHE A 10 -8.08 5.20 7.40
N ASP A 11 -8.20 5.86 8.54
CA ASP A 11 -8.39 7.30 8.68
C ASP A 11 -7.06 8.03 8.91
N ASP A 12 -6.03 7.29 9.31
CA ASP A 12 -4.72 7.81 9.67
C ASP A 12 -3.58 7.01 8.99
N GLU A 13 -2.50 7.71 8.66
CA GLU A 13 -1.34 7.15 7.95
C GLU A 13 -0.61 6.08 8.77
N ASP A 14 -0.40 6.31 10.08
CA ASP A 14 0.32 5.38 10.95
C ASP A 14 -0.42 4.05 11.03
N THR A 15 -1.75 4.10 11.19
CA THR A 15 -2.60 2.90 11.26
C THR A 15 -2.63 2.12 9.95
N LEU A 16 -2.62 2.81 8.81
CA LEU A 16 -2.51 2.19 7.49
C LEU A 16 -1.19 1.43 7.36
N MET A 17 -0.08 2.03 7.78
CA MET A 17 1.24 1.45 7.68
C MET A 17 1.41 0.24 8.59
N GLU A 18 0.95 0.30 9.85
CA GLU A 18 0.93 -0.83 10.76
C GLU A 18 0.18 -2.04 10.17
N ALA A 19 -1.02 -1.79 9.61
CA ALA A 19 -1.82 -2.84 8.98
C ALA A 19 -1.11 -3.44 7.75
N VAL A 20 -0.49 -2.60 6.91
CA VAL A 20 0.29 -3.06 5.74
C VAL A 20 1.46 -3.95 6.17
N HIS A 21 2.18 -3.58 7.23
CA HIS A 21 3.27 -4.39 7.77
C HIS A 21 2.79 -5.72 8.34
N GLU A 22 1.67 -5.72 9.07
CA GLU A 22 1.10 -6.93 9.65
C GLU A 22 0.60 -7.90 8.57
N VAL A 23 -0.15 -7.40 7.58
CA VAL A 23 -0.67 -8.17 6.45
C VAL A 23 0.48 -8.80 5.65
N LYS A 24 1.55 -8.04 5.41
CA LYS A 24 2.77 -8.53 4.73
C LYS A 24 3.50 -9.59 5.56
N LYS A 25 3.60 -9.40 6.87
CA LYS A 25 4.20 -10.38 7.80
C LYS A 25 3.40 -11.68 7.85
N ASN A 26 2.08 -11.59 7.73
CA ASN A 26 1.16 -12.72 7.70
C ASN A 26 1.10 -13.42 6.33
N GLY A 27 1.84 -12.93 5.33
CA GLY A 27 1.96 -13.56 4.01
C GLY A 27 0.80 -13.29 3.06
N PHE A 28 -0.04 -12.29 3.34
CA PHE A 28 -1.09 -11.86 2.42
C PHE A 28 -0.52 -10.94 1.34
N GLU A 29 -1.00 -11.11 0.11
CA GLU A 29 -0.59 -10.28 -1.02
C GLU A 29 -1.47 -9.02 -1.09
N ILE A 30 -0.82 -7.85 -1.06
CA ILE A 30 -1.50 -6.57 -1.17
C ILE A 30 -1.64 -6.22 -2.65
N GLY A 31 -2.87 -6.18 -3.15
CA GLY A 31 -3.14 -5.84 -4.55
C GLY A 31 -2.89 -4.35 -4.85
N GLU A 32 -3.62 -3.48 -4.15
CA GLU A 32 -3.62 -2.03 -4.38
C GLU A 32 -3.89 -1.27 -3.09
N ILE A 33 -3.28 -0.08 -2.96
CA ILE A 33 -3.49 0.84 -1.85
C ILE A 33 -3.89 2.19 -2.47
N TYR A 34 -5.01 2.75 -2.02
CA TYR A 34 -5.52 4.03 -2.49
C TYR A 34 -5.30 5.10 -1.42
N THR A 35 -4.45 6.08 -1.71
CA THR A 35 -4.21 7.23 -0.84
C THR A 35 -4.48 8.54 -1.60
N PRO A 36 -5.10 9.55 -0.97
CA PRO A 36 -5.42 10.81 -1.65
C PRO A 36 -4.18 11.67 -1.93
N TYR A 37 -3.05 11.35 -1.31
CA TYR A 37 -1.74 11.97 -1.51
C TYR A 37 -0.64 10.90 -1.51
N PRO A 38 0.58 11.20 -1.99
CA PRO A 38 1.67 10.23 -2.01
C PRO A 38 2.17 9.94 -0.58
N VAL A 39 2.15 8.67 -0.18
CA VAL A 39 2.77 8.20 1.06
C VAL A 39 4.07 7.46 0.69
N HIS A 40 5.21 7.95 1.17
CA HIS A 40 6.51 7.42 0.76
C HIS A 40 6.69 5.94 1.18
N GLU A 41 6.29 5.62 2.42
CA GLU A 41 6.50 4.30 3.02
C GLU A 41 5.64 3.22 2.36
N VAL A 42 4.45 3.58 1.86
CA VAL A 42 3.56 2.67 1.12
C VAL A 42 4.26 2.14 -0.13
N ILE A 43 5.05 2.96 -0.82
CA ILE A 43 5.77 2.57 -2.05
C ILE A 43 6.83 1.50 -1.72
N GLU A 44 7.56 1.67 -0.61
CA GLU A 44 8.52 0.67 -0.13
C GLU A 44 7.81 -0.60 0.33
N ALA A 45 6.69 -0.46 1.04
CA ALA A 45 5.91 -1.58 1.57
C ALA A 45 5.31 -2.45 0.45
N MET A 46 4.81 -1.83 -0.62
CA MET A 46 4.31 -2.52 -1.82
C MET A 46 5.41 -3.18 -2.65
N GLY A 47 6.69 -2.90 -2.38
CA GLY A 47 7.82 -3.42 -3.15
C GLY A 47 7.84 -2.96 -4.62
N LYS A 48 7.03 -1.94 -4.97
CA LYS A 48 6.95 -1.38 -6.32
C LYS A 48 7.87 -0.17 -6.39
N LYS A 49 8.84 -0.20 -7.29
CA LYS A 49 9.73 0.95 -7.50
C LYS A 49 8.95 2.09 -8.16
N SER A 50 8.81 3.21 -7.46
CA SER A 50 8.21 4.41 -8.05
C SER A 50 9.03 4.90 -9.25
N ARG A 51 8.35 5.20 -10.36
CA ARG A 51 8.97 5.79 -11.57
C ARG A 51 8.95 7.32 -11.55
N PHE A 52 8.74 7.93 -10.38
CA PHE A 52 8.62 9.39 -10.24
C PHE A 52 9.84 10.15 -10.79
N THR A 53 11.04 9.57 -10.68
CA THR A 53 12.28 10.14 -11.25
C THR A 53 12.24 10.31 -12.78
N LEU A 54 11.37 9.60 -13.49
CA LEU A 54 11.18 9.80 -14.94
C LEU A 54 10.35 11.06 -15.25
N ALA A 55 9.52 11.51 -14.32
CA ALA A 55 8.61 12.64 -14.48
C ALA A 55 9.14 13.93 -13.82
N ALA A 56 10.04 13.82 -12.84
CA ALA A 56 10.72 14.95 -12.23
C ALA A 56 11.96 15.31 -13.07
N PHE A 57 11.81 16.26 -14.00
CA PHE A 57 12.90 16.98 -14.63
C PHE A 57 13.21 18.26 -13.86
#